data_AF-A0A920NRI1-F1
#
_entry.id   AF-A0A920NRI1-F1
#
_cell.length_a   1.000
_cell.length_b   1.000
_cell.length_c   1.000
_cell.angle_alpha   90.00
_cell.angle_beta   90.00
_cell.angle_gamma   90.00
#
_symmetry.space_group_name_H-M   'P 1'
#
loop_
_entity.id
_entity.type
_entity.pdbx_description
1 polymer ?
#
loop_
_entity_poly.entity_id
_entity_poly.type
_entity_poly.pdbx_seq_one_letter_code
_entity_poly.pdbx_strand_id
1 'polypeptide(L)'
;MSLLLLEGQLLYQKLKLKKMFGEYFIIIDDFGYRDDHVSEGFLSLDADLTFAVIPGHQNSKVFAAKADQKGMRLLCTCPWNPLMKHVVKKSIS
;
A
#
# COMPACT_ATOMS: atom_id res chain seq x y z
N MET A 1 -45.35 -23.79 -17.47
CA MET A 1 -44.12 -23.01 -17.21
C MET A 1 -43.05 -23.56 -18.15
N SER A 2 -42.56 -22.78 -19.12
CA SER A 2 -41.67 -23.31 -20.18
C SER A 2 -40.24 -23.49 -19.67
N LEU A 3 -39.54 -24.48 -20.20
CA LEU A 3 -38.15 -24.83 -19.85
C LEU A 3 -37.20 -23.62 -20.01
N LEU A 4 -37.41 -22.81 -21.05
CA LEU A 4 -36.67 -21.58 -21.33
C LEU A 4 -36.71 -20.56 -20.17
N LEU A 5 -37.86 -20.46 -19.50
CA LEU A 5 -38.05 -19.52 -18.39
C LEU A 5 -37.25 -19.96 -17.16
N LEU A 6 -37.19 -21.28 -16.92
CA LEU A 6 -36.45 -21.87 -15.81
C LEU A 6 -34.93 -21.77 -16.03
N GLU A 7 -34.46 -22.04 -17.24
CA GLU A 7 -33.06 -21.87 -17.62
C GLU A 7 -32.61 -20.40 -17.50
N GLY A 8 -33.45 -19.46 -17.95
CA GLY A 8 -33.20 -18.03 -17.79
C GLY A 8 -33.11 -17.58 -16.33
N GLN A 9 -33.98 -18.10 -15.46
CA GLN A 9 -33.92 -17.83 -14.01
C GLN A 9 -32.66 -18.40 -13.37
N LEU A 10 -32.24 -19.61 -13.75
CA LEU A 10 -31.04 -20.25 -13.22
C LEU A 10 -29.76 -19.48 -13.62
N LEU A 11 -29.71 -19.00 -14.87
CA LEU A 11 -28.61 -18.17 -15.36
C LEU A 11 -28.55 -16.81 -14.64
N TYR A 12 -29.70 -16.16 -14.45
CA TYR A 12 -29.79 -14.91 -13.71
C TYR A 12 -29.28 -15.06 -12.28
N GLN A 13 -29.66 -16.14 -11.58
CA GLN A 13 -29.17 -16.42 -10.23
C GLN A 13 -27.66 -16.69 -10.21
N LYS A 14 -27.12 -17.44 -11.19
CA LYS A 14 -25.67 -17.65 -11.32
C LYS A 14 -24.89 -16.36 -11.55
N LEU A 15 -25.42 -15.45 -12.37
CA LEU A 15 -24.79 -14.16 -12.64
C LEU A 15 -24.86 -13.21 -11.43
N LYS A 16 -25.99 -13.22 -10.70
CA LYS A 16 -26.18 -12.41 -9.49
C LYS A 16 -25.32 -12.91 -8.32
N LEU A 17 -25.00 -14.20 -8.29
CA LEU A 17 -24.12 -14.83 -7.30
C LEU A 17 -22.62 -14.75 -7.66
N LYS A 18 -22.25 -14.08 -8.76
CA LYS A 18 -20.85 -13.85 -9.11
C LYS A 18 -20.25 -12.83 -8.14
N LYS A 19 -19.84 -13.32 -6.97
CA LYS A 19 -19.17 -12.57 -5.92
C LYS A 19 -17.87 -12.02 -6.49
N MET A 20 -17.78 -10.70 -6.67
CA MET A 20 -16.52 -10.06 -7.03
C MET A 20 -15.66 -10.01 -5.79
N PHE A 21 -14.59 -10.82 -5.76
CA PHE A 21 -13.50 -10.60 -4.82
C PHE A 21 -12.62 -9.52 -5.41
N GLY A 22 -12.63 -8.33 -4.80
CA GLY A 22 -11.63 -7.31 -5.08
C GLY A 22 -10.37 -7.60 -4.29
N GLU A 23 -9.21 -7.44 -4.91
CA GLU A 23 -7.93 -7.36 -4.20
C GLU A 23 -7.74 -5.92 -3.73
N TYR A 24 -7.44 -5.74 -2.46
CA TYR A 24 -7.24 -4.42 -1.85
C TYR A 24 -5.80 -4.32 -1.38
N PHE A 25 -5.17 -3.18 -1.64
CA PHE A 25 -3.83 -2.85 -1.16
C PHE A 25 -3.93 -1.69 -0.19
N ILE A 26 -3.34 -1.86 0.99
CA ILE A 26 -3.28 -0.80 2.01
C ILE A 26 -1.86 -0.26 2.05
N ILE A 27 -1.74 1.04 1.79
CA ILE A 27 -0.49 1.79 1.87
C ILE A 27 -0.59 2.76 3.04
N ILE A 28 0.40 2.75 3.92
CA ILE A 28 0.51 3.70 5.03
C ILE A 28 1.70 4.63 4.74
N ASP A 29 1.42 5.93 4.71
CA ASP A 29 2.36 6.98 4.30
C ASP A 29 3.10 7.62 5.49
N ASP A 30 4.00 8.56 5.18
CA ASP A 30 4.72 9.43 6.12
C ASP A 30 5.73 8.73 7.05
N PHE A 31 6.23 7.55 6.69
CA PHE A 31 7.32 6.93 7.44
C PHE A 31 8.66 7.60 7.16
N GLY A 32 9.51 7.66 8.19
CA GLY A 32 10.84 8.28 8.13
C GLY A 32 11.03 9.45 9.10
N TYR A 33 9.94 10.10 9.55
CA TYR A 33 10.03 11.13 10.60
C TYR A 33 10.26 10.53 11.99
N ARG A 34 9.60 9.41 12.30
CA ARG A 34 9.56 8.80 13.63
C ARG A 34 10.01 7.34 13.58
N ASP A 35 10.58 6.88 14.69
CA ASP A 35 10.88 5.48 14.98
C ASP A 35 10.56 5.23 16.46
N ASP A 36 9.29 4.98 16.74
CA ASP A 36 8.78 4.80 18.09
C ASP A 36 7.80 3.62 18.16
N HIS A 37 7.16 3.45 19.31
CA HIS A 37 6.21 2.36 19.56
C HIS A 37 5.04 2.32 18.57
N VAL A 38 4.67 3.43 17.94
CA VAL A 38 3.61 3.46 16.91
C VAL A 38 4.15 2.85 15.61
N SER A 39 5.34 3.28 15.18
CA SER A 39 6.03 2.70 14.01
C SER A 39 6.26 1.20 14.18
N GLU A 40 6.72 0.78 15.36
CA GLU A 40 6.88 -0.64 15.70
C GLU A 40 5.55 -1.41 15.72
N GLY A 41 4.49 -0.77 16.23
CA GLY A 41 3.14 -1.32 16.20
C GLY A 41 2.71 -1.69 14.79
N PHE A 42 2.90 -0.77 13.83
CA PHE A 42 2.60 -1.04 12.42
C PHE A 42 3.45 -2.18 11.84
N LEU A 43 4.73 -2.23 12.19
CA LEU A 43 5.62 -3.33 11.79
C LEU A 43 5.29 -4.67 12.47
N SER A 44 4.40 -4.71 13.46
CA SER A 44 4.01 -5.93 14.18
C SER A 44 2.62 -6.46 13.79
N LEU A 45 1.88 -5.72 12.96
CA LEU A 45 0.55 -6.12 12.52
C LEU A 45 0.65 -7.34 11.59
N ASP A 46 -0.19 -8.33 11.87
CA ASP A 46 -0.43 -9.47 10.98
C ASP A 46 -1.41 -9.06 9.86
N ALA A 47 -0.92 -8.22 8.95
CA ALA A 47 -1.67 -7.71 7.82
C ALA A 47 -0.75 -7.46 6.62
N ASP A 48 -1.27 -7.66 5.41
CA ASP A 48 -0.54 -7.35 4.17
C ASP A 48 -0.54 -5.84 3.92
N LEU A 49 0.44 -5.16 4.49
CA LEU A 49 0.62 -3.71 4.42
C LEU A 49 1.83 -3.35 3.56
N THR A 50 1.73 -2.20 2.90
CA THR A 50 2.85 -1.56 2.21
C THR A 50 3.16 -0.23 2.88
N PHE A 51 4.43 0.04 3.18
CA PHE A 51 4.84 1.27 3.84
C PHE A 51 5.50 2.21 2.85
N ALA A 52 5.02 3.45 2.80
CA ALA A 52 5.66 4.50 2.03
C ALA A 52 6.62 5.29 2.94
N VAL A 53 7.90 5.22 2.63
CA VAL A 53 8.99 5.85 3.38
C VAL A 53 9.50 7.06 2.62
N ILE A 54 9.54 8.20 3.30
CA ILE A 54 10.09 9.46 2.76
C ILE A 54 11.61 9.39 2.86
N PRO A 55 12.36 9.51 1.75
CA PRO A 55 13.81 9.46 1.80
C PRO A 55 14.39 10.72 2.45
N GLY A 56 15.56 10.60 3.07
CA GLY A 56 16.32 11.74 3.59
C GLY A 56 15.93 12.21 4.99
N HIS A 57 14.94 11.61 5.64
CA HIS A 57 14.65 11.87 7.06
C HIS A 57 15.52 10.99 7.97
N GLN A 58 15.65 11.43 9.23
CA GLN A 58 16.52 10.81 10.24
C GLN A 58 16.28 9.31 10.39
N ASN A 59 15.01 8.88 10.34
CA ASN A 59 14.64 7.49 10.62
C ASN A 59 14.30 6.69 9.36
N SER A 60 14.39 7.27 8.16
CA SER A 60 14.00 6.60 6.91
C SER A 60 14.76 5.29 6.67
N LYS A 61 16.09 5.32 6.83
CA LYS A 61 16.93 4.13 6.63
C LYS A 61 16.68 3.06 7.71
N VAL A 62 16.49 3.50 8.95
CA VAL A 62 16.25 2.60 10.09
C VAL A 62 14.91 1.88 9.90
N PHE A 63 13.85 2.64 9.63
CA PHE A 63 12.52 2.08 9.42
C PHE A 63 12.48 1.16 8.20
N ALA A 64 13.05 1.58 7.07
CA ALA A 64 13.11 0.75 5.86
C ALA A 64 13.85 -0.58 6.12
N ALA A 65 14.97 -0.55 6.85
CA ALA A 65 15.70 -1.78 7.19
C ALA A 65 14.88 -2.72 8.09
N LYS A 66 14.14 -2.17 9.08
CA LYS A 66 13.26 -2.98 9.95
C LYS A 66 12.11 -3.60 9.17
N ALA A 67 11.47 -2.84 8.28
CA ALA A 67 10.40 -3.33 7.42
C ALA A 67 10.89 -4.44 6.48
N ASP A 68 12.05 -4.25 5.85
CA ASP A 68 12.68 -5.24 4.97
C ASP A 68 13.02 -6.54 5.72
N GLN A 69 13.60 -6.43 6.92
CA GLN A 69 13.87 -7.59 7.80
C GLN A 69 12.62 -8.38 8.17
N LYS A 70 11.45 -7.73 8.24
CA LYS A 70 10.17 -8.37 8.50
C LYS A 70 9.43 -8.84 7.23
N GLY A 71 10.05 -8.70 6.06
CA GLY A 71 9.46 -9.09 4.78
C GLY A 71 8.30 -8.22 4.32
N MET A 72 8.22 -6.98 4.82
CA MET A 72 7.15 -6.05 4.48
C MET A 72 7.47 -5.27 3.19
N ARG A 73 6.43 -4.89 2.43
CA ARG A 73 6.60 -4.13 1.19
C ARG A 73 6.90 -2.66 1.48
N LEU A 74 7.84 -2.10 0.73
CA LEU A 74 8.29 -0.72 0.85
C LEU A 74 8.10 0.05 -0.46
N LEU A 75 7.66 1.29 -0.34
CA LEU A 75 7.64 2.28 -1.41
C LEU A 75 8.43 3.52 -0.98
N CYS A 76 9.11 4.16 -1.92
CA CYS A 76 9.70 5.47 -1.70
C CYS A 76 8.64 6.52 -2.03
N THR A 77 8.19 7.30 -1.04
CA THR A 77 7.29 8.43 -1.28
C THR A 77 8.10 9.72 -1.44
N CYS A 78 7.87 10.44 -2.53
CA CYS A 78 8.51 11.74 -2.72
C CYS A 78 7.70 12.80 -1.97
N PRO A 79 8.31 13.59 -1.07
CA PRO A 79 7.59 14.70 -0.46
C PRO A 79 7.25 15.71 -1.55
N TRP A 80 5.96 15.94 -1.79
CA TRP A 80 5.51 16.95 -2.74
C TRP A 80 5.63 18.34 -2.09
N ASN A 81 6.72 19.05 -2.38
CA ASN A 81 6.86 20.45 -2.02
C ASN A 81 6.57 21.35 -3.23
N PRO A 82 5.48 22.16 -3.25
CA PRO A 82 5.16 23.06 -4.36
C PRO A 82 6.22 24.14 -4.62
N LEU A 83 7.12 24.36 -3.66
CA LEU A 83 8.19 25.38 -3.70
C LEU A 83 9.51 24.85 -4.29
N MET A 84 9.65 23.54 -4.53
CA MET A 84 10.87 22.96 -5.10
C MET A 84 10.86 23.03 -6.63
N LYS A 85 10.90 24.24 -7.20
CA LYS A 85 11.05 24.41 -8.64
C LYS A 85 12.51 24.41 -9.11
N HIS A 86 13.51 24.61 -8.25
CA HIS A 86 14.86 25.02 -8.70
C HIS A 86 16.07 24.33 -8.02
N VAL A 87 15.94 23.16 -7.41
CA VAL A 87 17.13 22.46 -6.85
C VAL A 87 17.16 20.98 -7.24
N VAL A 88 17.30 20.73 -8.53
CA VAL A 88 17.92 19.49 -9.03
C VAL A 88 18.90 19.87 -10.14
N LYS A 89 20.09 20.35 -9.77
CA LYS A 89 21.26 20.28 -10.66
C LYS A 89 22.52 19.94 -9.85
N LYS A 90 23.08 18.80 -10.27
CA LYS A 90 24.40 18.20 -9.99
C LYS A 90 24.64 17.69 -8.56
N SER A 91 24.60 16.38 -8.34
CA SER A 91 25.50 15.30 -8.81
C SER A 91 26.77 15.24 -7.97
N ILE A 92 26.72 14.32 -7.01
CA ILE A 92 27.76 13.36 -6.64
C ILE A 92 29.04 13.51 -7.49
N SER A 93 30.11 13.93 -6.83
CA SER A 93 31.50 13.50 -7.03
C SER A 93 32.18 13.53 -5.67
#